data_AF-W2LP96-F1
#
_entry.id   AF-W2LP96-F1
#
_cell.length_a   1.000
_cell.length_b   1.000
_cell.length_c   1.000
_cell.angle_alpha   90.00
_cell.angle_beta   90.00
_cell.angle_gamma   90.00
#
_symmetry.space_group_name_H-M   'P 1'
#
loop_
_entity.id
_entity.type
_entity.pdbx_description
1 polymer ?
#
loop_
_entity_poly.entity_id
_entity_poly.type
_entity_poly.pdbx_seq_one_letter_code
_entity_poly.pdbx_strand_id
1 'polypeptide(L)'
;MEQSRYKPALVAFMLFKDGVNYFVDMNFSEQARLNITSEQLCRWMNHRAYGSEQPTKDMKPTHARSSTLELYKKAISSFMPRLTIPWDNVRHEGNPTRSEAINQLIKTVKRFEVRREGVLSSARRSIEYCL
;
A
#
# COMPACT_ATOMS: atom_id res chain seq x y z
N MET A 1 1.78 -20.19 7.93
CA MET A 1 3.13 -19.84 7.41
C MET A 1 3.11 -18.82 6.26
N GLU A 2 2.17 -17.86 6.20
CA GLU A 2 2.16 -16.79 5.16
C GLU A 2 2.53 -15.41 5.72
N GLN A 3 2.31 -15.17 7.01
CA GLN A 3 2.52 -13.86 7.66
C GLN A 3 3.99 -13.42 7.69
N SER A 4 4.94 -14.36 7.75
CA SER A 4 6.39 -14.04 7.81
C SER A 4 6.87 -13.21 6.61
N ARG A 5 6.39 -13.51 5.38
CA ARG A 5 6.78 -12.77 4.17
C ARG A 5 6.17 -11.37 4.07
N TYR A 6 5.05 -11.13 4.74
CA TYR A 6 4.35 -9.84 4.75
C TYR A 6 4.80 -8.92 5.87
N LYS A 7 5.54 -9.45 6.85
CA LYS A 7 6.01 -8.70 8.02
C LYS A 7 6.87 -7.47 7.67
N PRO A 8 7.81 -7.53 6.71
CA PRO A 8 8.59 -6.34 6.33
C PRO A 8 7.71 -5.18 5.83
N ALA A 9 6.61 -5.49 5.13
CA ALA A 9 5.68 -4.47 4.67
C ALA A 9 4.93 -3.79 5.82
N LEU A 10 4.50 -4.57 6.83
CA LEU A 10 3.89 -4.03 8.03
C LEU A 10 4.87 -3.16 8.82
N VAL A 11 6.11 -3.65 9.02
CA VAL A 11 7.16 -2.91 9.74
C VAL A 11 7.48 -1.60 9.02
N ALA A 12 7.61 -1.61 7.69
CA ALA A 12 7.86 -0.40 6.90
C ALA A 12 6.72 0.63 7.03
N PHE A 13 5.47 0.16 7.09
CA PHE A 13 4.32 1.04 7.35
C PHE A 13 4.34 1.60 8.77
N MET A 14 4.58 0.77 9.79
CA MET A 14 4.60 1.20 11.19
C MET A 14 5.76 2.17 11.46
N LEU A 15 6.93 1.95 10.86
CA LEU A 15 8.06 2.89 10.91
C LEU A 15 7.66 4.25 10.37
N PHE A 16 6.97 4.30 9.24
CA PHE A 16 6.47 5.55 8.67
C PHE A 16 5.40 6.21 9.57
N LYS A 17 4.47 5.42 10.11
CA LYS A 17 3.37 5.90 10.96
C LYS A 17 3.88 6.53 12.26
N ASP A 18 4.82 5.85 12.93
CA ASP A 18 5.27 6.20 14.27
C ASP A 18 6.56 7.06 14.25
N GLY A 19 7.26 7.11 13.11
CA GLY A 19 8.53 7.84 12.97
C GLY A 19 9.69 7.18 13.73
N VAL A 20 9.54 5.91 14.10
CA VAL A 20 10.50 5.15 14.92
C VAL A 20 11.06 3.98 14.14
N ASN A 21 12.36 3.72 14.30
CA ASN A 21 13.00 2.53 13.75
C ASN A 21 12.60 1.28 14.53
N TYR A 22 11.82 0.41 13.90
CA TYR A 22 11.48 -0.91 14.42
C TYR A 22 12.44 -1.98 13.90
N PHE A 23 12.67 -3.02 14.70
CA PHE A 23 13.34 -4.23 14.24
C PHE A 23 12.48 -4.94 13.18
N VAL A 24 13.12 -5.60 12.21
CA VAL A 24 12.43 -6.33 11.14
C VAL A 24 11.50 -7.42 11.69
N ASP A 25 11.85 -7.98 12.84
CA ASP A 25 11.08 -9.00 13.55
C ASP A 25 10.18 -8.47 14.66
N MET A 26 9.93 -7.15 14.72
CA MET A 26 9.01 -6.57 15.68
C MET A 26 7.60 -7.15 15.53
N ASN A 27 7.03 -7.63 16.62
CA ASN A 27 5.64 -8.05 16.69
C ASN A 27 4.79 -6.92 17.26
N PHE A 28 3.77 -6.49 16.52
CA PHE A 28 2.87 -5.43 16.97
C PHE A 28 1.70 -6.03 17.75
N SER A 29 1.36 -5.41 18.88
CA SER A 29 0.20 -5.82 19.68
C SER A 29 -1.09 -5.69 18.86
N GLU A 30 -2.14 -6.40 19.27
CA GLU A 30 -3.45 -6.30 18.58
C GLU A 30 -4.03 -4.89 18.67
N GLN A 31 -3.89 -4.23 19.83
CA GLN A 31 -4.28 -2.83 20.03
C GLN A 31 -3.55 -1.89 19.07
N ALA A 32 -2.24 -2.08 18.88
CA ALA A 32 -1.47 -1.28 17.92
C ALA A 32 -1.98 -1.46 16.48
N ARG A 33 -2.42 -2.67 16.13
CA ARG A 33 -3.01 -2.98 14.81
C ARG A 33 -4.42 -2.39 14.65
N LEU A 34 -5.22 -2.35 15.71
CA LEU A 34 -6.55 -1.71 15.71
C LEU A 34 -6.46 -0.19 15.58
N ASN A 35 -5.40 0.43 16.10
CA ASN A 35 -5.17 1.87 16.01
C ASN A 35 -4.71 2.34 14.61
N ILE A 36 -4.55 1.44 13.65
CA ILE A 36 -4.17 1.79 12.28
C ILE A 36 -5.39 2.37 11.55
N THR A 37 -5.25 3.62 11.09
CA THR A 37 -6.29 4.30 10.32
C THR A 37 -6.08 4.16 8.81
N SER A 38 -7.17 4.25 8.05
CA SER A 38 -7.09 4.30 6.58
C SER A 38 -6.34 5.54 6.07
N GLU A 39 -6.42 6.66 6.79
CA GLU A 39 -5.75 7.91 6.44
C GLU A 39 -4.23 7.77 6.51
N GLN A 40 -3.70 7.24 7.62
CA GLN A 40 -2.26 6.96 7.76
C GLN A 40 -1.77 6.04 6.64
N LEU A 41 -2.56 5.01 6.34
CA LEU A 41 -2.22 4.07 5.27
C LEU A 41 -2.26 4.72 3.88
N CYS A 42 -3.22 5.62 3.64
CA CYS A 42 -3.31 6.41 2.41
C CYS A 42 -2.10 7.34 2.24
N ARG A 43 -1.72 8.09 3.28
CA ARG A 43 -0.53 8.95 3.29
C ARG A 43 0.74 8.16 3.00
N TRP A 44 0.88 6.98 3.61
CA TRP A 44 2.02 6.09 3.34
C TRP A 44 2.04 5.59 1.90
N MET A 45 0.91 5.11 1.37
CA MET A 45 0.85 4.64 -0.02
C MET A 45 1.08 5.78 -1.03
N ASN A 46 0.61 6.99 -0.73
CA ASN A 46 0.91 8.19 -1.50
C ASN A 46 2.41 8.49 -1.51
N HIS A 47 3.06 8.49 -0.34
CA HIS A 47 4.50 8.70 -0.25
C HIS A 47 5.27 7.64 -1.06
N ARG A 48 4.83 6.38 -1.04
CA ARG A 48 5.44 5.32 -1.86
C ARG A 48 5.24 5.51 -3.36
N ALA A 49 4.09 6.02 -3.80
CA ALA A 49 3.76 6.17 -5.22
C ALA A 49 4.29 7.47 -5.84
N TYR A 50 4.19 8.58 -5.11
CA TYR A 50 4.47 9.95 -5.57
C TYR A 50 5.70 10.58 -4.91
N GLY A 51 6.26 10.00 -3.85
CA GLY A 51 7.30 10.62 -3.03
C GLY A 51 6.76 11.67 -2.03
N SER A 52 5.45 11.95 -2.04
CA SER A 52 4.79 12.90 -1.14
C SER A 52 3.58 12.25 -0.47
N GLU A 53 3.34 12.55 0.81
CA GLU A 53 2.17 12.08 1.55
C GLU A 53 0.85 12.67 1.04
N GLN A 54 0.94 13.90 0.52
CA GLN A 54 -0.17 14.69 -0.02
C GLN A 54 0.18 15.10 -1.45
N PRO A 55 0.01 14.18 -2.42
CA PRO A 55 0.32 14.48 -3.81
C PRO A 55 -0.65 15.54 -4.34
N THR A 56 -0.12 16.54 -5.05
CA THR A 56 -0.95 17.49 -5.78
C THR A 56 -1.50 16.85 -7.05
N LYS A 57 -2.51 17.47 -7.66
CA LYS A 57 -3.19 16.93 -8.87
C LYS A 57 -2.25 16.73 -10.06
N ASP A 58 -1.18 17.52 -10.13
CA ASP A 58 -0.23 17.52 -11.24
C ASP A 58 0.94 16.54 -11.02
N MET A 59 1.11 16.03 -9.80
CA MET A 59 2.13 15.04 -9.50
C MET A 59 1.81 13.71 -10.18
N LYS A 60 2.86 13.04 -10.67
CA LYS A 60 2.77 11.73 -11.32
C LYS A 60 3.31 10.64 -10.40
N PRO A 61 2.68 9.46 -10.36
CA PRO A 61 3.15 8.36 -9.51
C PRO A 61 4.33 7.64 -10.18
N THR A 62 5.53 8.17 -10.00
CA THR A 62 6.78 7.71 -10.64
C THR A 62 7.68 6.89 -9.72
N HIS A 63 7.26 6.65 -8.47
CA HIS A 63 8.10 5.95 -7.48
C HIS A 63 7.70 4.48 -7.25
N ALA A 64 6.43 4.12 -7.45
CA ALA A 64 5.98 2.74 -7.28
C ALA A 64 4.91 2.35 -8.30
N ARG A 65 4.89 1.05 -8.63
CA ARG A 65 3.87 0.46 -9.50
C ARG A 65 2.61 0.07 -8.72
N SER A 66 1.48 -0.01 -9.41
CA SER A 66 0.23 -0.48 -8.82
C SER A 66 0.35 -1.88 -8.24
N SER A 67 1.12 -2.77 -8.88
CA SER A 67 1.35 -4.14 -8.38
C SER A 67 2.11 -4.15 -7.05
N THR A 68 3.06 -3.23 -6.87
CA THR A 68 3.78 -3.07 -5.61
C THR A 68 2.84 -2.57 -4.51
N LEU A 69 1.98 -1.60 -4.81
CA LEU A 69 0.98 -1.09 -3.88
C LEU A 69 -0.06 -2.16 -3.49
N GLU A 70 -0.49 -2.98 -4.45
CA GLU A 70 -1.39 -4.11 -4.20
C GLU A 70 -0.75 -5.17 -3.29
N LEU A 71 0.55 -5.44 -3.45
CA LEU A 71 1.30 -6.31 -2.56
C LEU A 71 1.33 -5.75 -1.14
N TYR A 72 1.62 -4.46 -0.95
CA TYR A 72 1.58 -3.84 0.38
C TYR A 72 0.18 -3.88 1.01
N LYS A 73 -0.84 -3.58 0.22
CA LYS A 73 -2.23 -3.64 0.65
C LYS A 73 -2.60 -5.06 1.13
N LYS A 74 -2.26 -6.09 0.36
CA LYS A 74 -2.48 -7.50 0.75
C LYS A 74 -1.72 -7.86 2.01
N ALA A 75 -0.44 -7.49 2.07
CA ALA A 75 0.44 -7.77 3.19
C ALA A 75 -0.11 -7.19 4.50
N ILE A 76 -0.43 -5.89 4.51
CA ILE A 76 -0.95 -5.21 5.70
C ILE A 76 -2.33 -5.75 6.06
N SER A 77 -3.19 -6.03 5.07
CA SER A 77 -4.52 -6.59 5.31
C SER A 77 -4.43 -7.90 6.10
N SER A 78 -3.43 -8.75 5.84
CA SER A 78 -3.27 -10.04 6.52
C SER A 78 -3.05 -9.93 8.03
N PHE A 79 -2.60 -8.77 8.52
CA PHE A 79 -2.39 -8.50 9.94
C PHE A 79 -3.56 -7.76 10.61
N MET A 80 -4.53 -7.27 9.84
CA MET A 80 -5.66 -6.54 10.38
C MET A 80 -6.64 -7.51 11.06
N PRO A 81 -7.06 -7.26 12.31
CA PRO A 81 -7.94 -8.16 13.05
C PRO A 81 -9.32 -8.30 12.40
N ARG A 82 -9.85 -7.22 11.81
CA ARG A 82 -11.19 -7.17 11.18
C ARG A 82 -11.14 -7.43 9.67
N LEU A 83 -10.53 -8.53 9.22
CA LEU A 83 -10.20 -8.79 7.80
C LEU A 83 -11.38 -8.58 6.80
N THR A 84 -12.56 -9.10 7.15
CA THR A 84 -13.75 -9.14 6.28
C THR A 84 -14.60 -7.86 6.35
N ILE A 85 -14.45 -7.06 7.40
CA ILE A 85 -15.27 -5.88 7.64
C ILE A 85 -14.71 -4.73 6.80
N PRO A 86 -15.51 -4.11 5.91
CA PRO A 86 -15.07 -2.95 5.15
C PRO A 86 -14.73 -1.79 6.10
N TRP A 87 -13.85 -0.89 5.65
CA TRP A 87 -13.55 0.31 6.41
C TRP A 87 -14.74 1.27 6.40
N ASP A 88 -15.18 1.70 7.57
CA ASP A 88 -16.17 2.76 7.77
C ASP A 88 -15.44 4.09 7.99
N ASN A 89 -15.67 5.06 7.10
CA ASN A 89 -15.05 6.39 7.20
C ASN A 89 -15.65 7.26 8.31
N VAL A 90 -16.89 6.99 8.75
CA VAL A 90 -17.57 7.75 9.81
C VAL A 90 -17.16 7.23 11.18
N ARG A 91 -17.14 5.90 11.34
CA ARG A 91 -16.78 5.26 12.61
C ARG A 91 -15.29 5.03 12.78
N HIS A 92 -14.50 5.17 11.71
CA HIS A 92 -13.07 4.83 11.68
C HIS A 92 -12.79 3.39 12.14
N GLU A 93 -13.65 2.47 11.72
CA GLU A 93 -13.60 1.06 12.12
C GLU A 93 -13.55 0.11 10.92
N GLY A 94 -13.06 -1.11 11.15
CA GLY A 94 -12.98 -2.17 10.12
C GLY A 94 -11.57 -2.37 9.60
N ASN A 95 -11.43 -2.89 8.39
CA ASN A 95 -10.12 -3.11 7.76
C ASN A 95 -9.66 -1.85 7.00
N PRO A 96 -8.67 -1.09 7.47
CA PRO A 96 -8.25 0.17 6.86
C PRO A 96 -7.78 0.00 5.41
N THR A 97 -7.25 -1.17 5.06
CA THR A 97 -6.81 -1.49 3.70
C THR A 97 -7.97 -1.59 2.70
N ARG A 98 -9.22 -1.79 3.16
CA ARG A 98 -10.41 -1.88 2.31
C ARG A 98 -11.11 -0.54 2.08
N SER A 99 -10.54 0.55 2.57
CA SER A 99 -11.08 1.90 2.35
C SER A 99 -11.15 2.28 0.87
N GLU A 100 -12.13 3.11 0.52
CA GLU A 100 -12.28 3.61 -0.84
C GLU A 100 -11.06 4.42 -1.30
N ALA A 101 -10.52 5.27 -0.42
CA ALA A 101 -9.36 6.12 -0.72
C ALA A 101 -8.16 5.33 -1.26
N ILE A 102 -7.82 4.21 -0.62
CA ILE A 102 -6.73 3.33 -1.05
C ILE A 102 -7.05 2.67 -2.40
N ASN A 103 -8.29 2.23 -2.60
CA ASN A 103 -8.72 1.65 -3.87
C ASN A 103 -8.63 2.66 -5.01
N GLN A 104 -9.05 3.90 -4.78
CA GLN A 104 -8.97 4.99 -5.75
C GLN A 104 -7.52 5.38 -6.08
N LEU A 105 -6.63 5.37 -5.07
CA LEU A 105 -5.20 5.58 -5.27
C LEU A 105 -4.63 4.53 -6.23
N ILE A 106 -4.85 3.23 -5.96
CA ILE A 106 -4.33 2.15 -6.80
C ILE A 106 -4.90 2.24 -8.23
N LYS A 107 -6.19 2.56 -8.38
CA LYS A 107 -6.82 2.79 -9.69
C LYS A 107 -6.18 3.96 -10.45
N THR A 108 -5.86 5.05 -9.74
CA THR A 108 -5.20 6.22 -10.31
C THR A 108 -3.80 5.87 -10.80
N VAL A 109 -3.00 5.16 -9.99
CA VAL A 109 -1.65 4.70 -10.40
C VAL A 109 -1.73 3.81 -11.64
N LYS A 110 -2.67 2.84 -11.68
CA LYS A 110 -2.91 2.02 -12.88
C LYS A 110 -3.19 2.86 -14.13
N ARG A 111 -3.98 3.92 -14.00
CA ARG A 111 -4.29 4.83 -15.11
C ARG A 111 -3.04 5.54 -15.64
N PHE A 112 -2.16 6.02 -14.76
CA PHE A 112 -0.90 6.65 -15.17
C PHE A 112 0.07 5.65 -15.81
N GLU A 113 0.12 4.41 -15.32
CA GLU A 113 0.92 3.35 -15.94
C GLU A 113 0.47 3.05 -17.37
N VAL A 114 -0.85 2.94 -17.61
CA VAL A 114 -1.40 2.70 -18.96
C VAL A 114 -1.07 3.85 -19.91
N ARG A 115 -1.05 5.09 -19.41
CA ARG A 115 -0.65 6.29 -20.17
C ARG A 115 0.86 6.42 -20.39
N ARG A 116 1.67 5.51 -19.85
CA ARG A 116 3.15 5.57 -19.84
C ARG A 116 3.70 6.81 -19.12
N GLU A 117 2.93 7.35 -18.18
CA GLU A 117 3.29 8.50 -17.35
C GLU A 117 3.68 8.09 -15.92
N GLY A 118 3.52 6.82 -15.57
CA GLY A 118 4.01 6.22 -14.34
C GLY A 118 5.32 5.46 -14.52
N VAL A 119 5.65 4.62 -13.55
CA VAL A 119 6.86 3.77 -13.58
C VAL A 119 6.84 2.80 -14.77
N LEU A 120 7.96 2.70 -15.48
CA LEU A 120 8.12 1.76 -16.60
C LEU A 120 8.01 0.30 -16.14
N SER A 121 7.40 -0.53 -16.98
CA SER A 121 7.33 -1.97 -16.73
C SER A 121 8.68 -2.64 -16.96
N SER A 122 9.24 -3.25 -15.91
CA SER A 122 10.45 -4.09 -16.01
C SER A 122 10.15 -5.55 -16.41
N ALA A 123 8.91 -5.88 -16.76
CA ALA A 123 8.53 -7.23 -17.14
C ALA A 123 9.19 -7.61 -18.48
N ARG A 124 9.88 -8.76 -18.50
CA ARG A 124 10.39 -9.35 -19.75
C ARG A 124 9.19 -9.81 -20.59
N ARG A 125 9.05 -9.26 -21.80
CA ARG A 125 8.07 -9.77 -22.77
C ARG A 125 8.68 -10.98 -23.47
N SER A 126 7.84 -11.95 -23.84
CA SER A 126 8.27 -13.06 -24.69
C SER A 126 8.84 -12.52 -25.99
N ILE A 127 9.97 -13.08 -26.43
CA ILE A 127 10.50 -12.84 -27.77
C ILE A 127 9.59 -13.60 -28.72
N GLU A 128 8.92 -12.90 -29.64
CA GLU A 128 8.28 -13.58 -30.76
C GLU A 128 9.38 -14.12 -31.67
N TYR A 129 9.43 -15.44 -31.82
CA TYR A 129 10.25 -16.05 -32.86
C TYR A 129 9.55 -15.79 -34.19
N CYS A 130 10.09 -14.88 -35.01
CA CYS A 130 9.72 -14.83 -36.42
C CYS A 130 10.22 -16.13 -37.07
N LEU A 131 9.29 -17.01 -37.43
CA LEU A 131 9.52 -18.09 -38.38
C LEU A 131 9.43 -17.54 -39.81
#